data_AF-A0A015K3E3-F1
#
_entry.id   AF-A0A015K3E3-F1
#
_cell.length_a   1.000
_cell.length_b   1.000
_cell.length_c   1.000
_cell.angle_alpha   90.00
_cell.angle_beta   90.00
_cell.angle_gamma   90.00
#
_symmetry.space_group_name_H-M   'P 1'
#
loop_
_entity.id
_entity.type
_entity.pdbx_description
1 polymer ?
#
loop_
_entity_poly.entity_id
_entity_poly.type
_entity_poly.pdbx_seq_one_letter_code
_entity_poly.pdbx_strand_id
1 'polypeptide(L)'
;MFNVASALQTTWDCTSKTTARLTDARWSVDSNNAPVITVTYQGPDPIQAIDKFMISPSHYWDLEHAYYIYAIDPIFMNGYSSDMFNGTNSSTYVGSNPHTMQIPYDPRNLPPSGTEVMVSSGVYHSCHRDNDDSELACAYCGWAVFRNIP
;
A
#
# COMPACT_ATOMS: atom_id res chain seq x y z
N MET A 1 4.85 -12.27 -15.50
CA MET A 1 5.02 -10.82 -15.68
C MET A 1 5.20 -10.23 -14.30
N PHE A 2 6.39 -9.70 -14.00
CA PHE A 2 6.66 -9.03 -12.74
C PHE A 2 6.13 -7.60 -12.87
N ASN A 3 4.96 -7.33 -12.29
CA ASN A 3 4.31 -5.99 -12.22
C ASN A 3 5.03 -5.11 -11.19
N VAL A 4 6.33 -4.92 -11.36
CA VAL A 4 7.09 -3.95 -10.57
C VAL A 4 6.85 -2.59 -11.20
N ALA A 5 6.49 -1.59 -10.40
CA ALA A 5 6.51 -0.22 -10.88
C ALA A 5 7.98 0.20 -11.04
N SER A 6 8.54 0.02 -12.24
CA SER A 6 9.93 0.37 -12.55
C SER A 6 10.19 1.87 -12.28
N ALA A 7 11.38 2.15 -11.73
CA ALA A 7 11.99 3.47 -11.52
C ALA A 7 10.99 4.62 -11.32
N LEU A 8 10.31 4.60 -10.17
CA LEU A 8 9.38 5.66 -9.77
C LEU A 8 10.14 6.91 -9.35
N GLN A 9 10.00 8.01 -10.10
CA GLN A 9 10.36 9.32 -9.59
C GLN A 9 9.34 9.71 -8.53
N THR A 10 9.77 9.81 -7.27
CA THR A 10 8.85 10.05 -6.15
C THR A 10 8.94 11.48 -5.64
N THR A 11 7.78 12.10 -5.42
CA THR A 11 7.66 13.32 -4.63
C THR A 11 6.99 12.98 -3.30
N TRP A 12 7.56 13.44 -2.19
CA TRP A 12 7.01 13.16 -0.87
C TRP A 12 5.81 14.07 -0.58
N ASP A 13 4.60 13.50 -0.52
CA ASP A 13 3.35 14.23 -0.21
C ASP A 13 2.45 13.44 0.74
N CYS A 14 2.44 13.85 2.01
CA CYS A 14 1.62 13.27 3.07
C CYS A 14 0.44 14.16 3.49
N THR A 15 0.03 15.12 2.66
CA THR A 15 -1.04 16.05 3.06
C THR A 15 -2.42 15.39 3.04
N SER A 16 -3.35 15.85 3.89
CA SER A 16 -4.72 15.29 3.91
C SER A 16 -5.58 15.70 2.72
N LYS A 17 -5.04 16.57 1.85
CA LYS A 17 -5.77 17.18 0.73
C LYS A 17 -5.56 16.45 -0.60
N THR A 18 -4.55 15.60 -0.70
CA THR A 18 -4.16 14.91 -1.94
C THR A 18 -3.91 13.42 -1.74
N THR A 19 -3.49 13.01 -0.54
CA THR A 19 -2.94 11.67 -0.34
C THR A 19 -3.99 10.58 -0.11
N ALA A 20 -3.87 9.48 -0.86
CA ALA A 20 -4.49 8.20 -0.52
C ALA A 20 -3.78 7.59 0.70
N ARG A 21 -4.53 7.14 1.70
CA ARG A 21 -3.97 6.73 3.00
C ARG A 21 -4.41 5.33 3.38
N LEU A 22 -3.54 4.60 4.09
CA LEU A 22 -3.98 3.43 4.86
C LEU A 22 -4.82 3.94 6.04
N THR A 23 -6.15 3.75 5.96
CA THR A 23 -7.09 4.26 6.97
C THR A 23 -7.57 3.17 7.93
N ASP A 24 -7.51 1.91 7.51
CA ASP A 24 -7.93 0.79 8.34
C ASP A 24 -7.14 -0.48 8.03
N ALA A 25 -6.99 -1.31 9.05
CA ALA A 25 -6.44 -2.65 8.96
C ALA A 25 -7.17 -3.51 9.99
N ARG A 26 -7.80 -4.61 9.54
CA ARG A 26 -8.60 -5.47 10.40
C ARG A 26 -8.19 -6.92 10.21
N TRP A 27 -7.89 -7.59 11.31
CA TRP A 27 -7.71 -9.04 11.32
C TRP A 27 -9.04 -9.72 10.99
N SER A 28 -8.99 -10.70 10.11
CA SER A 28 -10.15 -11.39 9.59
C SER A 28 -9.74 -12.74 9.01
N VAL A 29 -10.69 -13.43 8.40
CA VAL A 29 -10.43 -14.62 7.60
C VAL A 29 -11.01 -14.46 6.20
N ASP A 30 -10.42 -15.12 5.21
CA ASP A 30 -10.96 -15.19 3.86
C ASP A 30 -12.12 -16.21 3.75
N SER A 31 -12.61 -16.43 2.53
CA SER A 31 -13.69 -17.40 2.25
C SER A 31 -13.33 -18.86 2.55
N ASN A 32 -12.03 -19.17 2.68
CA ASN A 32 -11.52 -20.49 3.04
C ASN A 32 -11.16 -20.59 4.53
N ASN A 33 -11.52 -19.58 5.33
CA ASN A 33 -11.21 -19.48 6.75
C ASN A 33 -9.69 -19.37 7.03
N ALA A 34 -8.90 -18.89 6.05
CA ALA A 34 -7.48 -18.61 6.23
C ALA A 34 -7.26 -17.20 6.80
N PRO A 35 -6.30 -16.99 7.71
CA PRO A 35 -6.02 -15.68 8.30
C PRO A 35 -5.61 -14.63 7.26
N VAL A 36 -6.32 -13.50 7.25
CA VAL A 36 -6.00 -12.35 6.40
C VAL A 36 -6.14 -11.04 7.17
N ILE A 37 -5.31 -10.07 6.83
CA ILE A 37 -5.53 -8.69 7.23
C ILE A 37 -6.25 -7.95 6.11
N THR A 38 -7.46 -7.48 6.39
CA THR A 38 -8.24 -6.66 5.47
C THR A 38 -7.82 -5.20 5.68
N VAL A 39 -7.20 -4.60 4.67
CA VAL A 39 -6.74 -3.21 4.72
C VAL A 39 -7.58 -2.33 3.81
N THR A 40 -7.82 -1.10 4.26
CA THR A 40 -8.59 -0.10 3.51
C THR A 40 -7.73 1.12 3.28
N TYR A 41 -7.70 1.52 2.01
CA TYR A 41 -7.08 2.73 1.53
C TYR A 41 -8.14 3.74 1.11
N GLN A 42 -8.00 4.98 1.57
CA GLN A 42 -8.93 6.05 1.25
C GLN A 42 -8.24 7.41 1.21
N GLY A 43 -8.63 8.24 0.27
CA GLY A 43 -8.18 9.63 0.16
C GLY A 43 -8.90 10.35 -0.99
N PRO A 44 -8.41 11.52 -1.39
CA PRO A 44 -8.95 12.25 -2.55
C PRO A 44 -8.75 11.48 -3.85
N ASP A 45 -7.55 10.92 -4.05
CA ASP A 45 -7.22 10.06 -5.19
C ASP A 45 -7.28 8.56 -4.80
N PRO A 46 -7.64 7.67 -5.74
CA PRO A 46 -7.48 6.24 -5.54
C PRO A 46 -6.00 5.87 -5.39
N ILE A 47 -5.72 4.89 -4.53
CA ILE A 47 -4.40 4.30 -4.44
C ILE A 47 -4.03 3.55 -5.73
N GLN A 48 -2.79 3.72 -6.19
CA GLN A 48 -2.31 3.17 -7.45
C GLN A 48 -1.27 2.05 -7.24
N ALA A 49 -0.37 2.22 -6.27
CA ALA A 49 0.60 1.21 -5.89
C ALA A 49 0.89 1.28 -4.38
N ILE A 50 1.45 0.20 -3.84
CA ILE A 50 2.00 0.16 -2.49
C ILE A 50 3.42 -0.38 -2.52
N ASP A 51 4.22 0.01 -1.54
CA ASP A 51 5.46 -0.67 -1.17
C ASP A 51 5.54 -0.79 0.36
N LYS A 52 6.60 -1.47 0.83
CA LYS A 52 6.92 -1.60 2.26
C LYS A 52 5.70 -1.92 3.13
N PHE A 53 4.81 -2.75 2.60
CA PHE A 53 3.65 -3.18 3.36
C PHE A 53 4.13 -4.19 4.38
N MET A 54 3.96 -3.86 5.67
CA MET A 54 4.45 -4.70 6.74
C MET A 54 3.65 -4.56 8.03
N ILE A 55 3.77 -5.59 8.85
CA ILE A 55 3.33 -5.61 10.24
C ILE A 55 4.60 -5.60 11.09
N SER A 56 4.74 -4.62 11.97
CA SER A 56 5.94 -4.39 12.78
C SER A 56 5.58 -4.00 14.21
N PRO A 57 6.54 -3.99 15.16
CA PRO A 57 6.32 -3.39 16.47
C PRO A 57 5.86 -1.92 16.33
N SER A 58 5.06 -1.45 17.30
CA SER A 58 4.58 -0.06 17.29
C SER A 58 5.73 0.94 17.10
N HIS A 59 5.60 1.81 16.10
CA HIS A 59 6.56 2.87 15.74
C HIS A 59 7.87 2.40 15.08
N TYR A 60 8.01 1.13 14.68
CA TYR A 60 9.16 0.61 13.92
C TYR A 60 8.87 0.58 12.42
N TRP A 61 9.45 1.53 11.68
CA TRP A 61 9.25 1.73 10.24
C TRP A 61 10.33 1.07 9.36
N ASP A 62 11.24 0.33 9.95
CA ASP A 62 12.26 -0.42 9.24
C ASP A 62 11.83 -1.87 8.97
N LEU A 63 12.42 -2.48 7.95
CA LEU A 63 12.13 -3.86 7.56
C LEU A 63 12.78 -4.89 8.49
N GLU A 64 13.81 -4.51 9.25
CA GLU A 64 14.59 -5.43 10.08
C GLU A 64 13.78 -5.95 11.27
N HIS A 65 12.89 -5.12 11.81
CA HIS A 65 12.02 -5.47 12.93
C HIS A 65 10.63 -5.94 12.51
N ALA A 66 10.34 -6.07 11.21
CA ALA A 66 9.02 -6.48 10.74
C ALA A 66 8.71 -7.94 11.11
N TYR A 67 7.55 -8.16 11.73
CA TYR A 67 7.01 -9.49 11.98
C TYR A 67 6.55 -10.16 10.67
N TYR A 68 6.08 -9.35 9.73
CA TYR A 68 5.60 -9.81 8.43
C TYR A 68 5.79 -8.71 7.38
N ILE A 69 6.20 -9.10 6.18
CA ILE A 69 6.36 -8.20 5.03
C ILE A 69 5.58 -8.79 3.86
N TYR A 70 4.66 -8.01 3.30
CA TYR A 70 3.90 -8.38 2.09
C TYR A 70 4.58 -7.88 0.82
N ALA A 71 5.05 -6.63 0.83
CA ALA A 71 5.69 -5.99 -0.31
C ALA A 71 6.90 -5.20 0.17
N ILE A 72 8.05 -5.40 -0.48
CA ILE A 72 9.25 -4.58 -0.26
C ILE A 72 9.31 -3.52 -1.36
N ASP A 73 9.22 -3.97 -2.60
CA ASP A 73 9.23 -3.13 -3.79
C ASP A 73 7.81 -2.66 -4.17
N PRO A 74 7.71 -1.54 -4.91
CA PRO A 74 6.44 -1.05 -5.40
C PRO A 74 5.70 -2.04 -6.31
N ILE A 75 4.46 -2.35 -5.93
CA ILE A 75 3.53 -3.18 -6.69
C ILE A 75 2.26 -2.38 -7.01
N PHE A 76 1.84 -2.39 -8.28
CA PHE A 76 0.55 -1.80 -8.65
C PHE A 76 -0.61 -2.59 -8.05
N MET A 77 -1.61 -1.88 -7.56
CA MET A 77 -2.79 -2.43 -6.91
C MET A 77 -4.06 -1.81 -7.51
N ASN A 78 -5.24 -2.15 -6.99
CA ASN A 78 -6.51 -1.52 -7.35
C ASN A 78 -6.87 -1.57 -8.86
N GLY A 79 -6.26 -2.49 -9.61
CA GLY A 79 -6.43 -2.64 -11.06
C GLY A 79 -5.51 -1.76 -11.92
N TYR A 80 -4.61 -0.98 -11.31
CA TYR A 80 -3.61 -0.20 -12.03
C TYR A 80 -2.49 -1.10 -12.61
N SER A 81 -1.87 -0.59 -13.67
CA SER A 81 -0.63 -1.09 -14.25
C SER A 81 0.12 0.04 -14.94
N SER A 82 1.41 -0.15 -15.22
CA SER A 82 2.28 0.89 -15.78
C SER A 82 1.86 1.38 -17.16
N ASP A 83 1.26 0.52 -17.97
CA ASP A 83 0.79 0.82 -19.33
C ASP A 83 -0.47 1.69 -19.37
N MET A 84 -1.16 1.88 -18.23
CA MET A 84 -2.34 2.75 -18.15
C MET A 84 -2.00 4.23 -18.11
N PHE A 85 -0.72 4.58 -17.91
CA PHE A 85 -0.23 5.97 -17.89
C PHE A 85 0.38 6.29 -19.26
N ASN A 86 -0.44 6.78 -20.18
CA ASN A 86 -0.08 7.01 -21.58
C ASN A 86 0.05 8.50 -21.97
N GLY A 87 -0.06 9.41 -21.00
CA GLY A 87 0.07 10.85 -21.21
C GLY A 87 0.49 11.58 -19.93
N THR A 88 0.71 12.88 -20.06
CA THR A 88 1.36 13.71 -19.03
C THR A 88 0.52 13.96 -17.78
N ASN A 89 -0.78 13.72 -17.82
CA ASN A 89 -1.68 14.25 -16.79
C ASN A 89 -2.46 13.21 -16.00
N SER A 90 -2.63 11.95 -16.47
CA SER A 90 -3.46 10.94 -15.77
C SER A 90 -3.33 9.51 -16.34
N SER A 91 -3.75 8.53 -15.54
CA SER A 91 -4.05 7.16 -16.00
C SER A 91 -5.36 7.11 -16.80
N THR A 92 -5.46 6.19 -17.76
CA THR A 92 -6.73 5.84 -18.43
C THR A 92 -7.69 5.06 -17.54
N TYR A 93 -7.22 4.59 -16.39
CA TYR A 93 -7.99 3.78 -15.45
C TYR A 93 -8.22 4.52 -14.13
N VAL A 94 -9.44 4.35 -13.61
CA VAL A 94 -9.86 4.89 -12.30
C VAL A 94 -10.16 3.70 -11.40
N GLY A 95 -9.31 3.51 -10.39
CA GLY A 95 -9.50 2.46 -9.40
C GLY A 95 -10.61 2.79 -8.41
N SER A 96 -10.96 1.80 -7.58
CA SER A 96 -11.89 1.99 -6.47
C SER A 96 -11.34 2.98 -5.43
N ASN A 97 -12.23 3.76 -4.82
CA ASN A 97 -11.92 4.63 -3.69
C ASN A 97 -13.18 4.80 -2.81
N PRO A 98 -13.20 4.27 -1.57
CA PRO A 98 -12.12 3.54 -0.90
C PRO A 98 -11.78 2.23 -1.61
N HIS A 99 -10.50 1.82 -1.52
CA HIS A 99 -10.02 0.53 -1.99
C HIS A 99 -9.76 -0.38 -0.80
N THR A 100 -10.31 -1.59 -0.82
CA THR A 100 -10.08 -2.59 0.23
C THR A 100 -9.46 -3.84 -0.39
N MET A 101 -8.47 -4.41 0.29
CA MET A 101 -7.84 -5.67 -0.11
C MET A 101 -7.56 -6.56 1.09
N GLN A 102 -7.51 -7.86 0.85
CA GLN A 102 -7.14 -8.87 1.85
C GLN A 102 -5.72 -9.33 1.60
N ILE A 103 -4.90 -9.31 2.64
CA ILE A 103 -3.50 -9.74 2.60
C ILE A 103 -3.36 -10.97 3.50
N PRO A 104 -2.96 -12.13 2.97
CA PRO A 104 -2.74 -13.32 3.78
C PRO A 104 -1.53 -13.13 4.68
N TYR A 105 -1.60 -13.66 5.91
CA TYR A 105 -0.47 -13.66 6.84
C TYR A 105 -0.42 -14.98 7.63
N ASP A 106 0.75 -15.32 8.18
CA ASP A 106 0.89 -16.44 9.13
C ASP A 106 0.82 -15.89 10.57
N PRO A 107 -0.22 -16.22 11.37
CA PRO A 107 -0.32 -15.77 12.75
C PRO A 107 0.85 -16.17 13.64
N ARG A 108 1.60 -17.23 13.29
CA ARG A 108 2.76 -17.70 14.07
C ARG A 108 3.95 -16.75 14.01
N ASN A 109 3.97 -15.85 13.01
CA ASN A 109 5.01 -14.83 12.88
C ASN A 109 4.69 -13.57 13.69
N LEU A 110 3.47 -13.44 14.23
CA LEU A 110 3.03 -12.28 14.99
C LEU A 110 3.32 -12.44 16.49
N PRO A 111 3.45 -11.33 17.23
CA PRO A 111 3.57 -11.38 18.68
C PRO A 111 2.29 -11.92 19.33
N PRO A 112 2.30 -12.19 20.65
CA PRO A 112 1.13 -12.69 21.36
C PRO A 112 -0.12 -11.82 21.18
N SER A 113 -1.30 -12.44 21.24
CA SER A 113 -2.60 -11.77 21.23
C SER A 113 -2.63 -10.61 22.24
N GLY A 114 -3.27 -9.51 21.84
CA GLY A 114 -3.33 -8.27 22.62
C GLY A 114 -2.10 -7.36 22.50
N THR A 115 -1.00 -7.81 21.87
CA THR A 115 0.14 -6.93 21.56
C THR A 115 -0.27 -5.91 20.51
N GLU A 116 0.00 -4.64 20.76
CA GLU A 116 -0.15 -3.57 19.76
C GLU A 116 0.95 -3.70 18.70
N VAL A 117 0.54 -3.65 17.45
CA VAL A 117 1.44 -3.64 16.28
C VAL A 117 1.09 -2.47 15.37
N MET A 118 2.06 -2.08 14.56
CA MET A 118 1.89 -1.14 13.48
C MET A 118 1.67 -1.91 12.18
N VAL A 119 0.58 -1.63 11.48
CA VAL A 119 0.37 -2.04 10.09
C VAL A 119 0.68 -0.82 9.24
N SER A 120 1.69 -0.92 8.38
CA SER A 120 2.18 0.20 7.60
C SER A 120 2.33 -0.15 6.13
N SER A 121 2.30 0.87 5.28
CA SER A 121 2.58 0.76 3.85
C SER A 121 3.03 2.11 3.30
N GLY A 122 4.00 2.10 2.39
CA GLY A 122 4.19 3.20 1.47
C GLY A 122 3.09 3.18 0.41
N VAL A 123 2.51 4.33 0.12
CA VAL A 123 1.37 4.51 -0.77
C VAL A 123 1.77 5.44 -1.89
N TYR A 124 1.55 4.99 -3.12
CA TYR A 124 1.74 5.76 -4.34
C TYR A 124 0.40 6.24 -4.87
N HIS A 125 0.33 7.53 -5.18
CA HIS A 125 -0.84 8.19 -5.75
C HIS A 125 -0.43 9.28 -6.73
N SER A 126 -1.43 9.83 -7.45
CA SER A 126 -1.25 10.89 -8.45
C SER A 126 -0.14 10.58 -9.48
N CYS A 127 0.04 9.29 -9.78
CA CYS A 127 1.00 8.81 -10.76
C CYS A 127 0.66 9.33 -12.16
N HIS A 128 1.69 9.73 -12.89
CA HIS A 128 1.61 10.19 -14.26
C HIS A 128 2.93 9.90 -14.98
N ARG A 129 2.91 10.03 -16.31
CA ARG A 129 4.10 9.88 -17.13
C ARG A 129 4.75 11.24 -17.27
N ASP A 130 5.97 11.39 -16.74
CA ASP A 130 6.61 12.72 -16.64
C ASP A 130 6.99 13.25 -18.03
N ASN A 131 7.41 12.36 -18.96
CA ASN A 131 7.84 12.72 -20.31
C ASN A 131 7.55 11.59 -21.33
N ASP A 132 7.76 11.85 -22.63
CA ASP A 132 7.70 10.85 -23.70
C ASP A 132 8.68 9.67 -23.46
N ASP A 133 9.73 9.90 -22.66
CA ASP A 133 10.78 8.93 -22.29
C ASP A 133 10.36 7.86 -21.26
N SER A 134 9.07 7.79 -20.91
CA SER A 134 8.44 6.61 -20.28
C SER A 134 8.61 6.39 -18.78
N GLU A 135 9.27 7.29 -18.05
CA GLU A 135 9.37 7.18 -16.59
C GLU A 135 8.07 7.60 -15.90
N LEU A 136 7.69 6.82 -14.88
CA LEU A 136 6.51 7.08 -14.06
C LEU A 136 6.91 7.95 -12.87
N ALA A 137 6.28 9.11 -12.77
CA ALA A 137 6.38 9.97 -11.60
C ALA A 137 5.13 9.80 -10.74
N CYS A 138 5.31 9.65 -9.42
CA CYS A 138 4.21 9.50 -8.46
C CYS A 138 4.46 10.31 -7.21
N ALA A 139 3.38 10.73 -6.56
CA ALA A 139 3.44 11.15 -5.18
C ALA A 139 3.52 9.92 -4.26
N TYR A 140 4.28 10.03 -3.18
CA TYR A 140 4.54 8.97 -2.23
C TYR A 140 4.36 9.44 -0.79
N CYS A 141 3.76 8.59 0.05
CA CYS A 141 3.78 8.77 1.49
C CYS A 141 3.70 7.43 2.24
N GLY A 142 4.37 7.34 3.39
CA GLY A 142 4.20 6.24 4.35
C GLY A 142 3.02 6.47 5.27
N TRP A 143 2.12 5.50 5.35
CA TRP A 143 0.99 5.51 6.28
C TRP A 143 1.01 4.30 7.20
N ALA A 144 0.48 4.48 8.39
CA ALA A 144 0.36 3.42 9.37
C ALA A 144 -0.93 3.54 10.17
N VAL A 145 -1.42 2.38 10.61
CA VAL A 145 -2.47 2.26 11.62
C VAL A 145 -2.00 1.29 12.70
N PHE A 146 -2.42 1.54 13.93
CA PHE A 146 -2.06 0.72 15.09
C PHE A 146 -3.21 -0.21 15.44
N ARG A 147 -2.93 -1.49 15.62
CA ARG A 147 -3.93 -2.53 15.88
C ARG A 147 -3.38 -3.52 16.88
N ASN A 148 -4.25 -4.05 17.73
CA ASN A 148 -3.90 -5.18 18.59
C ASN A 148 -4.04 -6.48 17.80
N ILE A 149 -3.10 -7.41 17.99
CA ILE A 149 -3.23 -8.79 17.50
C ILE A 149 -4.49 -9.43 18.12
N PRO A 150 -5.32 -10.14 17.32
CA PRO A 150 -6.58 -10.72 17.77
C PRO A 150 -6.37 -11.86 18.78
#